data_AF-A0A7D9LTW9-F1
#
_entry.id   AF-A0A7D9LTW9-F1
#
_cell.length_a   1.000
_cell.length_b   1.000
_cell.length_c   1.000
_cell.angle_alpha   90.00
_cell.angle_beta   90.00
_cell.angle_gamma   90.00
#
_symmetry.space_group_name_H-M   'P 1'
#
loop_
_entity.id
_entity.type
_entity.pdbx_description
1 polymer ?
#
loop_
_entity_poly.entity_id
_entity_poly.type
_entity_poly.pdbx_seq_one_letter_code
_entity_poly.pdbx_strand_id
1 'polypeptide(L)'
;MSGFDLRGAQQTPEEYVDQLRVILEHDCLGARKKESCHQLGEFYQAVERNNSKAKDIFRTNCEELNFQQSCFSLGIIHLTNK
;
A
#
# COMPACT_ATOMS: atom_id res chain seq x y z
N MET A 1 -11.70 -11.35 -18.98
CA MET A 1 -10.76 -10.59 -18.12
C MET A 1 -10.99 -9.12 -18.41
N SER A 2 -11.81 -8.48 -17.59
CA SER A 2 -12.22 -7.09 -17.79
C SER A 2 -11.08 -6.18 -17.34
N GLY A 3 -10.28 -5.68 -18.29
CA GLY A 3 -9.34 -4.60 -18.02
C GLY A 3 -10.14 -3.36 -17.65
N PHE A 4 -9.89 -2.81 -16.46
CA PHE A 4 -10.42 -1.53 -16.03
C PHE A 4 -9.85 -0.45 -16.97
N ASP A 5 -10.68 0.13 -17.84
CA ASP A 5 -10.26 1.17 -18.78
C ASP A 5 -10.32 2.54 -18.08
N LEU A 6 -9.16 3.03 -17.63
CA LEU A 6 -9.02 4.31 -16.93
C LEU A 6 -9.02 5.54 -17.86
N ARG A 7 -9.27 5.36 -19.16
CA ARG A 7 -9.01 6.39 -20.19
C ARG A 7 -10.26 7.12 -20.69
N GLY A 8 -11.46 6.78 -20.20
CA GLY A 8 -12.73 7.27 -20.75
C GLY A 8 -13.34 8.52 -20.10
N ALA A 9 -12.90 8.91 -18.90
CA ALA A 9 -13.40 10.08 -18.18
C ALA A 9 -12.23 10.84 -17.57
N GLN A 10 -12.28 12.18 -17.59
CA GLN A 10 -11.32 13.02 -16.86
C GLN A 10 -11.52 12.76 -15.36
N GLN A 11 -10.80 11.79 -14.81
CA GLN A 11 -10.84 11.48 -13.38
C GLN A 11 -10.20 12.64 -12.62
N THR A 12 -10.78 13.02 -11.48
CA THR A 12 -10.09 13.97 -10.61
C THR A 12 -8.87 13.27 -9.97
N PRO A 13 -7.84 14.03 -9.56
CA PRO A 13 -6.72 13.47 -8.82
C PRO A 13 -7.17 12.68 -7.57
N GLU A 14 -8.22 13.14 -6.89
CA GLU A 14 -8.78 12.49 -5.70
C GLU A 14 -9.41 11.15 -6.03
N GLU A 15 -10.23 11.07 -7.08
CA GLU A 15 -10.83 9.81 -7.54
C GLU A 15 -9.77 8.78 -7.93
N TYR A 16 -8.69 9.23 -8.58
CA TYR A 16 -7.56 8.36 -8.94
C TYR A 16 -6.86 7.81 -7.69
N VAL A 17 -6.63 8.65 -6.68
CA VAL A 17 -6.00 8.25 -5.41
C VAL A 17 -6.86 7.20 -4.68
N ASP A 18 -8.18 7.39 -4.64
CA ASP A 18 -9.09 6.42 -4.05
C ASP A 18 -9.13 5.09 -4.80
N GLN A 19 -9.16 5.12 -6.13
CA GLN A 19 -9.11 3.91 -6.95
C GLN A 19 -7.78 3.17 -6.78
N LEU A 20 -6.67 3.90 -6.73
CA LEU A 20 -5.35 3.34 -6.48
C LEU A 20 -5.32 2.59 -5.14
N ARG A 21 -5.86 3.19 -4.08
CA ARG A 21 -5.97 2.51 -2.77
C ARG A 21 -6.74 1.20 -2.87
N VAL A 22 -7.90 1.20 -3.53
CA VAL A 22 -8.73 -0.01 -3.68
C VAL A 22 -7.97 -1.12 -4.43
N ILE A 23 -7.23 -0.76 -5.49
CA ILE A 23 -6.42 -1.71 -6.25
C ILE A 23 -5.30 -2.29 -5.37
N LEU A 24 -4.60 -1.44 -4.62
CA LEU A 24 -3.54 -1.86 -3.71
C LEU A 24 -4.06 -2.75 -2.58
N GLU A 25 -5.24 -2.43 -2.01
CA GLU A 25 -5.92 -3.25 -1.00
C GLU A 25 -6.29 -4.62 -1.56
N HIS A 26 -6.91 -4.68 -2.75
CA HIS A 26 -7.26 -5.95 -3.40
C HIS A 26 -6.03 -6.83 -3.64
N ASP A 27 -4.98 -6.25 -4.21
CA ASP A 27 -3.78 -6.99 -4.59
C ASP A 27 -2.92 -7.41 -3.38
N CYS A 28 -2.88 -6.57 -2.33
CA CYS A 28 -2.19 -6.91 -1.09
C CYS A 28 -2.98 -7.92 -0.25
N LEU A 29 -4.21 -7.58 0.14
CA LEU A 29 -4.95 -8.34 1.15
C LEU A 29 -5.59 -9.61 0.55
N GLY A 30 -6.00 -9.55 -0.72
CA GLY A 30 -6.57 -10.70 -1.43
C GLY A 30 -5.50 -11.57 -2.07
N ALA A 31 -4.75 -11.01 -3.02
CA ALA A 31 -3.78 -11.77 -3.83
C ALA A 31 -2.42 -11.97 -3.16
N ARG A 32 -2.16 -11.32 -2.01
CA ARG A 32 -0.89 -11.38 -1.26
C ARG A 32 0.34 -11.05 -2.12
N LYS A 33 0.21 -10.11 -3.05
CA LYS A 33 1.35 -9.59 -3.84
C LYS A 33 2.22 -8.71 -2.96
N LYS A 34 3.49 -9.09 -2.80
CA LYS A 34 4.43 -8.44 -1.86
C LYS A 34 4.67 -6.98 -2.23
N GLU A 35 4.82 -6.71 -3.52
CA GLU A 35 5.04 -5.39 -4.08
C GLU A 35 3.83 -4.48 -3.81
N SER A 36 2.62 -4.99 -4.06
CA SER A 36 1.38 -4.24 -3.79
C SER A 36 1.17 -3.99 -2.30
N CYS A 37 1.52 -4.94 -1.42
CA CYS A 37 1.50 -4.70 0.01
C CYS A 37 2.51 -3.63 0.44
N HIS A 38 3.70 -3.62 -0.14
CA HIS A 38 4.67 -2.57 0.16
C HIS A 38 4.13 -1.19 -0.26
N GLN A 39 3.62 -1.09 -1.48
CA GLN A 39 3.00 0.13 -2.01
C GLN A 39 1.78 0.58 -1.19
N LEU A 40 0.97 -0.35 -0.68
CA LEU A 40 -0.14 -0.02 0.21
C LEU A 40 0.35 0.56 1.54
N GLY A 41 1.44 0.02 2.10
CA GLY A 41 2.09 0.58 3.28
C GLY A 41 2.62 2.00 3.03
N GLU A 42 3.29 2.23 1.90
CA GLU A 42 3.77 3.55 1.48
C GLU A 42 2.60 4.52 1.25
N PHE A 43 1.51 4.06 0.65
CA PHE A 43 0.29 4.84 0.45
C PHE A 43 -0.29 5.31 1.78
N TYR A 44 -0.48 4.40 2.74
CA TYR A 44 -0.99 4.77 4.06
C TYR A 44 -0.05 5.75 4.78
N GLN A 45 1.27 5.58 4.67
CA GLN A 45 2.22 6.47 5.32
C GLN A 45 2.31 7.86 4.68
N ALA A 46 2.44 7.93 3.35
CA ALA A 46 2.77 9.16 2.64
C ALA A 46 1.54 9.93 2.16
N VAL A 47 0.49 9.21 1.77
CA VAL A 47 -0.75 9.79 1.22
C VAL A 47 -1.77 10.00 2.34
N GLU A 48 -2.16 8.93 3.06
CA GLU A 48 -3.14 9.04 4.16
C GLU A 48 -2.56 9.58 5.47
N ARG A 49 -1.22 9.68 5.58
CA ARG A 49 -0.52 10.07 6.83
C ARG A 49 -0.90 9.21 8.03
N ASN A 50 -1.21 7.93 7.77
CA ASN A 50 -1.61 6.95 8.77
C ASN A 50 -0.48 5.93 9.01
N ASN A 51 0.47 6.30 9.88
CA ASN A 51 1.60 5.42 10.22
C ASN A 51 1.16 4.13 10.93
N SER A 52 0.03 4.13 11.64
CA SER A 52 -0.48 2.91 12.29
C SER A 52 -0.83 1.85 11.25
N LYS A 53 -1.66 2.22 10.25
CA LYS A 53 -2.01 1.30 9.16
C LYS A 53 -0.78 0.91 8.34
N ALA A 54 0.10 1.86 8.04
CA ALA A 54 1.33 1.57 7.31
C ALA A 54 2.20 0.54 8.04
N LYS A 55 2.37 0.70 9.35
CA LYS A 55 3.13 -0.21 10.20
C LYS A 55 2.56 -1.62 10.19
N ASP A 56 1.24 -1.76 10.26
CA ASP A 56 0.58 -3.07 10.23
C ASP A 56 0.80 -3.77 8.88
N ILE A 57 0.62 -3.05 7.77
CA ILE A 57 0.88 -3.58 6.42
C ILE A 57 2.36 -3.97 6.25
N PHE A 58 3.29 -3.09 6.64
CA PHE A 58 4.73 -3.38 6.54
C PHE A 58 5.14 -4.56 7.42
N ARG A 59 4.55 -4.69 8.62
CA ARG A 59 4.78 -5.83 9.51
C ARG A 59 4.34 -7.14 8.87
N THR A 60 3.09 -7.26 8.45
CA THR A 60 2.59 -8.47 7.80
C THR A 60 3.44 -8.83 6.58
N ASN A 61 3.76 -7.84 5.73
CA ASN A 61 4.53 -8.09 4.52
C ASN A 61 6.01 -8.43 4.79
N CYS A 62 6.58 -7.90 5.88
CA CYS A 62 7.92 -8.26 6.35
C CYS A 62 7.93 -9.67 6.94
N GLU A 63 7.12 -9.90 7.98
CA GLU A 63 7.21 -11.07 8.86
C GLU A 63 6.58 -12.31 8.23
N GLU A 64 5.47 -12.17 7.48
CA GLU A 64 4.78 -13.33 6.88
C GLU A 64 5.18 -13.56 5.42
N LEU A 65 5.37 -12.47 4.66
CA LEU A 65 5.69 -12.54 3.23
C LEU A 65 7.19 -12.46 2.94
N ASN A 66 8.03 -12.21 3.95
CA ASN A 66 9.49 -12.12 3.82
C ASN A 66 9.93 -11.10 2.75
N PHE A 67 9.26 -9.94 2.68
CA PHE A 67 9.61 -8.85 1.76
C PHE A 67 10.53 -7.83 2.44
N GLN A 68 11.79 -7.79 2.01
CA GLN A 68 12.88 -7.11 2.70
C GLN A 68 12.67 -5.59 2.76
N GLN A 69 12.11 -4.99 1.71
CA GLN A 69 11.81 -3.56 1.67
C GLN A 69 10.79 -3.17 2.74
N SER A 70 9.79 -4.02 2.98
CA SER A 70 8.80 -3.79 4.04
C SER A 70 9.44 -3.90 5.43
N CYS A 71 10.39 -4.80 5.62
CA CYS A 71 11.16 -4.86 6.87
C CYS A 71 11.97 -3.58 7.11
N PHE A 72 12.60 -3.04 6.06
CA PHE A 72 13.33 -1.78 6.14
C PHE A 72 12.41 -0.61 6.51
N SER A 73 11.27 -0.47 5.83
CA SER A 73 10.27 0.58 6.14
C SER A 73 9.70 0.45 7.56
N LEU A 74 9.40 -0.77 8.01
CA LEU A 74 8.99 -1.04 9.38
C LEU A 74 10.07 -0.61 10.39
N GLY A 75 11.34 -0.92 10.11
CA GLY A 75 12.47 -0.49 10.91
C GLY A 75 12.57 1.03 11.03
N ILE A 76 12.39 1.77 9.93
CA ILE A 76 12.37 3.24 9.94
C ILE A 76 11.24 3.77 10.83
N ILE A 77 10.03 3.20 10.74
CA ILE A 77 8.90 3.61 11.59
C ILE A 77 9.25 3.43 13.06
N HIS A 78 9.84 2.28 13.44
CA HIS A 78 10.29 2.03 14.80
C HIS A 78 11.37 3.00 15.28
N LEU A 79 12.34 3.35 14.44
CA LEU A 79 13.43 4.26 14.81
C LEU A 79 12.99 5.72 14.94
N THR A 80 11.95 6.12 14.19
CA THR A 80 11.53 7.51 14.12
C THR A 80 10.35 7.86 15.02
N ASN A 81 9.79 6.88 15.75
CA ASN A 81 8.57 7.01 16.57
C ASN A 81 7.42 7.71 15.81
N LYS A 82 7.37 7.50 14.48
CA LYS A 82 6.32 8.03 13.61
C LYS A 82 5.05 7.19 13.67
#